data_AF-A0A1G7YPA6-F1
#
_entry.id   AF-A0A1G7YPA6-F1
#
_cell.length_a   1.000
_cell.length_b   1.000
_cell.length_c   1.000
_cell.angle_alpha   90.00
_cell.angle_beta   90.00
_cell.angle_gamma   90.00
#
_symmetry.space_group_name_H-M   'P 1'
#
loop_
_entity.id
_entity.type
_entity.pdbx_description
1 polymer ?
#
loop_
_entity_poly.entity_id
_entity_poly.type
_entity_poly.pdbx_seq_one_letter_code
_entity_poly.pdbx_strand_id
1 'polypeptide(L)'
;MKNRTTSKLMKLAQFCFCVLFLINFNSCTKEDDITPLGSEETLNVETEAILPDGVTLMSGCEYTITPEFNSVIFAARSYTWSAEPANLVDFTVNPLTYAISIQTISEGTVTLSLNSDDGEVSSSVDILIDDESDGIIKILAIGNSFSEDALEAYFWGLANAEGKQVVVGNMYIGSANLDTHASNATSNSNSYSYRKIALDGTRTVTSGVSISEAVADENWDYISFQQASYDSGLFDTFINPLPTLYNTIKNQNPNPCTKYILHKTWAYAQNSTHSGFANYNNDQTTMYNGIIEAYSQAENLMPTDMVIPAATAIQNGRTSFLGDGFTRDGYHLNDLGQYTASCTWYEMLFGESVIGNTYEPEGILPYYRELAQHAAHEAVLSPNEITVLTDYETAGGNGIITQPVFINFSSSDNPDGWNAYSSFLEGAGIANILYPSGGFTGVAATTTARFRGINNTSGAGSTTTDLNMDDTVSRSNFYSHALAWGSNPGLEESVIEFTGFESNDTYEFCFFGSRNSVSDNRDTKYTVIGATEQSANLDAANNATNTICISNVQPDADGKIILKVSAGDSNNNGNKFYYLNAMRITPE
;
A
#
# COMPACT_ATOMS: atom_id res chain seq x y z
N MET A 1 -13.27 -15.22 -55.91
CA MET A 1 -14.44 -15.48 -55.04
C MET A 1 -14.22 -14.67 -53.77
N LYS A 2 -14.66 -13.41 -53.76
CA LYS A 2 -15.95 -12.89 -53.26
C LYS A 2 -15.87 -12.47 -51.78
N ASN A 3 -15.76 -11.15 -51.61
CA ASN A 3 -16.29 -10.26 -50.55
C ASN A 3 -16.43 -10.79 -49.12
N ARG A 4 -15.64 -10.21 -48.21
CA ARG A 4 -16.03 -9.94 -46.81
C ARG A 4 -15.47 -8.59 -46.35
N THR A 5 -16.07 -7.53 -46.87
CA THR A 5 -15.99 -6.16 -46.35
C THR A 5 -17.40 -5.60 -46.46
N THR A 6 -18.24 -5.84 -45.44
CA THR A 6 -19.52 -5.17 -45.15
C THR A 6 -20.24 -5.92 -44.02
N SER A 7 -19.94 -5.61 -42.76
CA SER A 7 -20.84 -6.02 -41.66
C SER A 7 -20.73 -5.15 -40.40
N LYS A 8 -20.52 -3.83 -40.53
CA LYS A 8 -20.60 -2.89 -39.39
C LYS A 8 -21.19 -1.51 -39.72
N LEU A 9 -21.93 -1.37 -40.83
CA LEU A 9 -22.49 -0.06 -41.26
C LEU A 9 -24.00 -0.07 -41.56
N MET A 10 -24.75 -1.09 -41.12
CA MET A 10 -26.22 -1.08 -41.20
C MET A 10 -26.81 -1.71 -39.94
N LYS A 11 -26.84 -0.94 -38.83
CA LYS A 11 -27.64 -1.27 -37.63
C LYS A 11 -27.83 -0.06 -36.69
N LEU A 12 -28.04 1.13 -37.25
CA LEU A 12 -28.42 2.33 -36.48
C LEU A 12 -29.41 3.23 -37.26
N ALA A 13 -30.38 2.64 -37.94
CA ALA A 13 -31.42 3.39 -38.67
C ALA A 13 -32.82 2.78 -38.53
N GLN A 14 -33.08 1.98 -37.48
CA GLN A 14 -34.36 1.28 -37.38
C GLN A 14 -34.77 0.99 -35.93
N PHE A 15 -34.94 2.04 -35.12
CA PHE A 15 -35.68 1.94 -33.87
C PHE A 15 -36.17 3.32 -33.38
N CYS A 16 -37.04 4.00 -34.14
CA CYS A 16 -37.89 5.08 -33.60
C CYS A 16 -39.00 5.50 -34.59
N PHE A 17 -39.70 4.54 -35.19
CA PHE A 17 -40.91 4.85 -35.96
C PHE A 17 -41.97 3.79 -35.72
N CYS A 18 -42.58 3.81 -34.53
CA CYS A 18 -43.79 3.06 -34.19
C CYS A 18 -44.42 3.59 -32.88
N VAL A 19 -44.98 4.80 -32.86
CA VAL A 19 -46.21 5.08 -32.09
C VAL A 19 -46.97 6.21 -32.81
N LEU A 20 -48.29 6.05 -32.90
CA LEU A 20 -49.32 6.98 -33.42
C LEU A 20 -49.61 6.94 -34.92
N PHE A 21 -50.22 5.84 -35.35
CA PHE A 21 -51.35 5.89 -36.27
C PHE A 21 -52.60 5.42 -35.51
N LEU A 22 -53.62 6.28 -35.42
CA LEU A 22 -55.05 5.94 -35.41
C LEU A 22 -55.84 7.21 -35.03
N ILE A 23 -56.56 7.80 -36.00
CA ILE A 23 -58.02 7.94 -35.98
C ILE A 23 -58.49 8.76 -37.22
N ASN A 24 -59.19 8.03 -38.09
CA ASN A 24 -60.34 8.38 -38.93
C ASN A 24 -60.31 9.55 -39.94
N PHE A 25 -60.22 9.15 -41.21
CA PHE A 25 -60.93 9.82 -42.30
C PHE A 25 -62.44 9.58 -42.17
N ASN A 26 -63.23 10.66 -42.09
CA ASN A 26 -64.65 10.64 -42.41
C ASN A 26 -65.00 11.78 -43.36
N SER A 27 -65.91 11.45 -44.26
CA SER A 27 -66.27 12.13 -45.50
C SER A 27 -67.26 13.29 -45.31
N CYS A 28 -67.33 14.14 -46.36
CA CYS A 28 -68.43 14.99 -46.79
C CYS A 28 -68.57 16.46 -46.30
N THR A 29 -68.27 17.33 -47.27
CA THR A 29 -69.06 18.45 -47.81
C THR A 29 -69.21 19.78 -47.04
N LYS A 30 -68.94 20.82 -47.82
CA LYS A 30 -69.36 22.24 -47.81
C LYS A 30 -68.38 23.26 -47.24
N GLU A 31 -68.13 24.22 -48.13
CA GLU A 31 -67.49 25.52 -47.93
C GLU A 31 -68.10 26.23 -46.73
N ASP A 32 -67.24 26.74 -45.85
CA ASP A 32 -67.45 28.01 -45.18
C ASP A 32 -66.12 28.77 -45.21
N ASP A 33 -66.20 29.98 -45.74
CA ASP A 33 -65.18 31.02 -45.66
C ASP A 33 -64.69 31.17 -44.22
N ILE A 34 -63.39 30.97 -44.01
CA ILE A 34 -62.69 31.57 -42.88
C ILE A 34 -61.54 32.39 -43.46
N THR A 35 -61.70 33.70 -43.30
CA THR A 35 -60.75 34.79 -43.55
C THR A 35 -59.30 34.44 -43.20
N PRO A 36 -58.30 34.95 -43.93
CA PRO A 36 -56.90 34.75 -43.58
C PRO A 36 -56.62 35.48 -42.27
N LEU A 37 -56.28 34.73 -41.23
CA LEU A 37 -55.76 35.30 -39.99
C LEU A 37 -54.33 35.78 -40.32
N GLY A 38 -54.20 37.08 -40.54
CA GLY A 38 -52.92 37.75 -40.45
C GLY A 38 -52.49 37.79 -38.99
N SER A 39 -51.38 37.11 -38.70
CA SER A 39 -50.30 37.62 -37.86
C SER A 39 -49.10 36.73 -38.16
N GLU A 40 -47.99 37.33 -38.57
CA GLU A 40 -46.68 36.71 -38.43
C GLU A 40 -46.61 36.17 -37.00
N GLU A 41 -46.60 34.84 -36.82
CA GLU A 41 -46.06 34.28 -35.59
C GLU A 41 -44.59 34.69 -35.63
N THR A 42 -44.26 35.76 -34.90
CA THR A 42 -42.88 36.09 -34.58
C THR A 42 -42.31 34.85 -33.94
N LEU A 43 -41.46 34.13 -34.67
CA LEU A 43 -40.64 33.07 -34.09
C LEU A 43 -39.99 33.70 -32.86
N ASN A 44 -40.16 33.10 -31.68
CA ASN A 44 -39.36 33.50 -30.53
C ASN A 44 -37.92 33.17 -30.91
N VAL A 45 -37.14 34.20 -31.21
CA VAL A 45 -35.71 34.10 -31.47
C VAL A 45 -35.00 34.68 -30.26
N GLU A 46 -33.95 34.00 -29.84
CA GLU A 46 -33.09 34.47 -28.77
C GLU A 46 -32.47 35.84 -29.11
N THR A 47 -32.33 36.67 -28.08
CA THR A 47 -31.70 37.99 -28.13
C THR A 47 -30.43 38.06 -27.31
N GLU A 48 -30.13 37.00 -26.54
CA GLU A 48 -28.99 36.93 -25.64
C GLU A 48 -28.49 35.48 -25.55
N ALA A 49 -27.17 35.34 -25.58
CA ALA A 49 -26.46 34.10 -25.25
C ALA A 49 -25.74 34.32 -23.92
N ILE A 50 -26.04 33.50 -22.93
CA ILE A 50 -25.51 33.58 -21.57
C ILE A 50 -24.40 32.54 -21.47
N LEU A 51 -23.21 33.01 -21.08
CA LEU A 51 -22.03 32.20 -20.80
C LEU A 51 -21.74 32.22 -19.30
N PRO A 52 -21.01 31.23 -18.75
CA PRO A 52 -20.58 31.28 -17.36
C PRO A 52 -19.65 32.48 -17.11
N ASP A 53 -19.52 32.86 -15.84
CA ASP A 53 -18.47 33.77 -15.41
C ASP A 53 -17.08 33.18 -15.73
N GLY A 54 -16.06 34.04 -15.83
CA GLY A 54 -14.70 33.61 -16.13
C GLY A 54 -14.20 32.53 -15.16
N VAL A 55 -13.45 31.57 -15.68
CA VAL A 55 -12.93 30.42 -14.93
C VAL A 55 -11.41 30.39 -14.98
N THR A 56 -10.78 29.95 -13.89
CA THR A 56 -9.35 29.66 -13.84
C THR A 56 -9.14 28.16 -13.97
N LEU A 57 -8.30 27.74 -14.93
CA LEU A 57 -7.99 26.35 -15.25
C LEU A 57 -6.47 26.16 -15.25
N MET A 58 -6.00 24.94 -15.05
CA MET A 58 -4.61 24.57 -15.30
C MET A 58 -4.44 24.18 -16.78
N SER A 59 -3.21 24.17 -17.29
CA SER A 59 -2.85 23.57 -18.56
C SER A 59 -3.12 22.07 -18.57
N GLY A 60 -3.52 21.53 -19.72
CA GLY A 60 -3.92 20.12 -19.84
C GLY A 60 -5.32 19.80 -19.28
N CYS A 61 -6.05 20.79 -18.77
CA CYS A 61 -7.39 20.65 -18.20
C CYS A 61 -8.46 20.61 -19.30
N GLU A 62 -9.37 19.64 -19.20
CA GLU A 62 -10.60 19.60 -20.00
C GLU A 62 -11.74 20.32 -19.26
N TYR A 63 -12.47 21.18 -19.95
CA TYR A 63 -13.63 21.88 -19.40
C TYR A 63 -14.74 22.04 -20.44
N THR A 64 -16.00 22.07 -20.00
CA THR A 64 -17.15 22.23 -20.92
C THR A 64 -17.90 23.51 -20.62
N ILE A 65 -18.08 24.35 -21.64
CA ILE A 65 -18.92 25.54 -21.58
C ILE A 65 -20.20 25.25 -22.35
N THR A 66 -21.34 25.33 -21.65
CA THR A 66 -22.67 25.18 -22.26
C THR A 66 -23.35 26.55 -22.32
N PRO A 67 -23.57 27.13 -23.51
CA PRO A 67 -24.29 28.39 -23.63
C PRO A 67 -25.78 28.20 -23.33
N GLU A 68 -26.38 29.16 -22.65
CA GLU A 68 -27.83 29.27 -22.48
C GLU A 68 -28.38 30.37 -23.38
N PHE A 69 -29.51 30.11 -24.04
CA PHE A 69 -30.15 31.09 -24.92
C PHE A 69 -31.46 31.54 -24.30
N ASN A 70 -31.65 32.85 -24.18
CA ASN A 70 -32.87 33.36 -23.57
C ASN A 70 -34.09 33.08 -24.46
N SER A 71 -35.27 32.94 -23.83
CA SER A 71 -36.58 32.85 -24.53
C SER A 71 -36.80 31.63 -25.45
N VAL A 72 -35.83 30.74 -25.60
CA VAL A 72 -35.90 29.55 -26.46
C VAL A 72 -35.34 28.31 -25.74
N ILE A 73 -35.81 27.13 -26.12
CA ILE A 73 -35.28 25.84 -25.63
C ILE A 73 -34.13 25.35 -26.55
N PHE A 74 -34.17 25.74 -27.82
CA PHE A 74 -33.14 25.49 -28.81
C PHE A 74 -32.86 26.79 -29.55
N ALA A 75 -31.57 27.10 -29.75
CA ALA A 75 -31.13 28.25 -30.53
C ALA A 75 -31.77 28.23 -31.93
N ALA A 76 -32.44 29.32 -32.29
CA ALA A 76 -32.97 29.50 -33.64
C ALA A 76 -31.92 30.04 -34.60
N ARG A 77 -30.87 30.71 -34.09
CA ARG A 77 -29.71 31.17 -34.86
C ARG A 77 -28.62 30.09 -34.94
N SER A 78 -27.79 30.25 -35.96
CA SER A 78 -26.50 29.57 -36.04
C SER A 78 -25.45 30.37 -35.30
N TYR A 79 -24.54 29.69 -34.60
CA TYR A 79 -23.49 30.33 -33.83
C TYR A 79 -22.11 29.76 -34.14
N THR A 80 -21.11 30.63 -34.07
CA THR A 80 -19.70 30.30 -34.26
C THR A 80 -18.90 30.72 -33.03
N TRP A 81 -18.03 29.81 -32.56
CA TRP A 81 -17.06 30.07 -31.50
C TRP A 81 -15.71 30.53 -32.07
N SER A 82 -15.05 31.43 -31.37
CA SER A 82 -13.65 31.82 -31.61
C SER A 82 -12.89 31.96 -30.30
N ALA A 83 -11.59 31.67 -30.32
CA ALA A 83 -10.67 31.84 -29.18
C ALA A 83 -9.58 32.86 -29.54
N GLU A 84 -9.29 33.80 -28.64
CA GLU A 84 -8.18 34.75 -28.79
C GLU A 84 -7.39 34.88 -27.47
N PRO A 85 -6.08 34.55 -27.46
CA PRO A 85 -5.31 33.97 -28.55
C PRO A 85 -5.61 32.48 -28.75
N ALA A 86 -5.77 32.07 -30.01
CA ALA A 86 -6.24 30.73 -30.36
C ALA A 86 -5.27 29.59 -29.98
N ASN A 87 -4.00 29.88 -29.71
CA ASN A 87 -2.99 28.86 -29.40
C ASN A 87 -2.99 28.41 -27.92
N LEU A 88 -3.87 28.96 -27.08
CA LEU A 88 -3.95 28.62 -25.66
C LEU A 88 -4.96 27.52 -25.35
N VAL A 89 -5.91 27.27 -26.25
CA VAL A 89 -6.94 26.22 -26.10
C VAL A 89 -7.24 25.57 -27.44
N ASP A 90 -7.50 24.27 -27.41
CA ASP A 90 -8.25 23.59 -28.47
C ASP A 90 -9.69 23.41 -28.01
N PHE A 91 -10.65 23.41 -28.94
CA PHE A 91 -12.04 23.11 -28.57
C PHE A 91 -12.82 22.41 -29.69
N THR A 92 -13.81 21.63 -29.27
CA THR A 92 -14.80 21.01 -30.17
C THR A 92 -16.19 21.52 -29.85
N VAL A 93 -17.02 21.74 -30.88
CA VAL A 93 -18.36 22.30 -30.74
C VAL A 93 -19.41 21.20 -30.92
N ASN A 94 -20.37 21.12 -30.01
CA ASN A 94 -21.58 20.33 -30.21
C ASN A 94 -22.49 21.03 -31.23
N PRO A 95 -22.81 20.41 -32.38
CA PRO A 95 -23.55 21.08 -33.45
C PRO A 95 -25.03 21.34 -33.14
N LEU A 96 -25.57 20.77 -32.05
CA LEU A 96 -26.97 20.95 -31.65
C LEU A 96 -27.13 21.98 -30.54
N THR A 97 -26.21 21.99 -29.57
CA THR A 97 -26.31 22.84 -28.39
C THR A 97 -25.34 24.01 -28.41
N TYR A 98 -24.39 24.03 -29.35
CA TYR A 98 -23.24 24.95 -29.37
C TYR A 98 -22.37 24.90 -28.11
N ALA A 99 -22.52 23.88 -27.27
CA ALA A 99 -21.60 23.64 -26.16
C ALA A 99 -20.20 23.33 -26.69
N ILE A 100 -19.18 23.84 -26.02
CA ILE A 100 -17.78 23.56 -26.35
C ILE A 100 -17.12 22.72 -25.27
N SER A 101 -16.34 21.73 -25.70
CA SER A 101 -15.35 21.06 -24.84
C SER A 101 -13.99 21.65 -25.16
N ILE A 102 -13.40 22.36 -24.20
CA ILE A 102 -12.09 23.00 -24.29
C ILE A 102 -11.01 22.10 -23.68
N GLN A 103 -9.83 22.12 -24.28
CA GLN A 103 -8.59 21.54 -23.78
C GLN A 103 -7.58 22.67 -23.65
N THR A 104 -7.14 22.99 -22.44
CA THR A 104 -6.12 24.04 -22.20
C THR A 104 -4.74 23.53 -22.62
N ILE A 105 -3.92 24.43 -23.20
CA ILE A 105 -2.63 24.10 -23.82
C ILE A 105 -1.45 24.72 -23.06
N SER A 106 -1.54 26.00 -22.67
CA SER A 106 -0.47 26.71 -21.99
C SER A 106 -0.98 27.92 -21.22
N GLU A 107 -0.21 28.37 -20.23
CA GLU A 107 -0.50 29.57 -19.43
C GLU A 107 -0.86 30.80 -20.28
N GLY A 108 -1.77 31.61 -19.74
CA GLY A 108 -2.21 32.86 -20.33
C GLY A 108 -3.71 33.09 -20.14
N THR A 109 -4.22 34.17 -20.69
CA THR A 109 -5.66 34.44 -20.70
C THR A 109 -6.18 34.29 -22.12
N VAL A 110 -7.23 33.49 -22.31
CA VAL A 110 -7.93 33.36 -23.58
C VAL A 110 -9.38 33.83 -23.44
N THR A 111 -9.82 34.68 -24.37
CA THR A 111 -11.22 35.07 -24.48
C THR A 111 -11.90 34.15 -25.50
N LEU A 112 -12.89 33.39 -25.04
CA LEU A 112 -13.77 32.59 -25.89
C LEU A 112 -15.02 33.42 -26.22
N SER A 113 -15.29 33.63 -27.51
CA SER A 113 -16.42 34.42 -27.98
C SER A 113 -17.40 33.55 -28.77
N LEU A 114 -18.69 33.66 -28.44
CA LEU A 114 -19.81 33.04 -29.12
C LEU A 114 -20.58 34.11 -29.88
N ASN A 115 -20.62 34.03 -31.22
CA ASN A 115 -21.29 35.02 -32.06
C ASN A 115 -22.33 34.35 -32.95
N SER A 116 -23.52 34.94 -33.07
CA SER A 116 -24.49 34.51 -34.07
C SER A 116 -24.00 34.87 -35.47
N ASP A 117 -24.27 34.00 -36.44
CA ASP A 117 -23.79 34.17 -37.82
C ASP A 117 -24.40 35.40 -38.52
N ASP A 118 -25.54 35.91 -38.03
CA ASP A 118 -26.17 37.15 -38.47
C ASP A 118 -25.67 38.41 -37.74
N GLY A 119 -24.85 38.26 -36.70
CA GLY A 119 -24.22 39.35 -35.94
C GLY A 119 -25.11 40.02 -34.89
N GLU A 120 -26.33 39.52 -34.64
CA GLU A 120 -27.27 40.13 -33.70
C GLU A 120 -27.01 39.76 -32.24
N VAL A 121 -26.39 38.60 -31.97
CA VAL A 121 -26.12 38.10 -30.62
C VAL A 121 -24.63 37.79 -30.47
N SER A 122 -24.01 38.28 -29.40
CA SER A 122 -22.61 38.05 -29.07
C SER A 122 -22.44 37.91 -27.57
N SER A 123 -21.59 36.99 -27.14
CA SER A 123 -21.22 36.78 -25.74
C SER A 123 -19.77 36.30 -25.65
N SER A 124 -19.10 36.58 -24.54
CA SER A 124 -17.71 36.15 -24.34
C SER A 124 -17.43 35.76 -22.90
N VAL A 125 -16.49 34.84 -22.72
CA VAL A 125 -15.98 34.42 -21.42
C VAL A 125 -14.45 34.39 -21.46
N ASP A 126 -13.83 34.91 -20.41
CA ASP A 126 -12.38 34.84 -20.23
C ASP A 126 -12.02 33.57 -19.44
N ILE A 127 -11.06 32.83 -19.96
CA ILE A 127 -10.44 31.69 -19.29
C ILE A 127 -9.02 32.08 -18.92
N LEU A 128 -8.72 32.08 -17.63
CA LEU A 128 -7.36 32.20 -17.13
C LEU A 128 -6.76 30.80 -17.06
N ILE A 129 -5.71 30.55 -17.81
CA ILE A 129 -4.91 29.32 -17.71
C ILE A 129 -3.71 29.67 -16.85
N ASP A 130 -3.66 29.12 -15.65
CA ASP A 130 -2.65 29.40 -14.64
C ASP A 130 -2.08 28.07 -14.13
N ASP A 131 -0.80 27.84 -14.42
CA ASP A 131 -0.05 26.68 -13.91
C ASP A 131 0.74 27.04 -12.64
N GLU A 132 0.48 28.19 -11.99
CA GLU A 132 0.93 28.44 -10.62
C GLU A 132 0.27 27.45 -9.66
N SER A 133 0.77 26.21 -9.68
CA SER A 133 0.62 25.26 -8.60
C SER A 133 1.23 25.89 -7.37
N ASP A 134 0.50 25.84 -6.25
CA ASP A 134 1.02 26.20 -4.93
C ASP A 134 2.16 25.27 -4.46
N GLY A 135 2.57 24.30 -5.30
CA GLY A 135 3.60 23.31 -5.03
C GLY A 135 3.15 22.22 -4.07
N ILE A 136 1.87 22.20 -3.70
CA ILE A 136 1.28 21.29 -2.73
C ILE A 136 0.44 20.27 -3.49
N ILE A 137 0.74 18.98 -3.36
CA ILE A 137 -0.15 17.93 -3.87
C ILE A 137 -1.25 17.65 -2.85
N LYS A 138 -2.51 17.83 -3.26
CA LYS A 138 -3.70 17.58 -2.45
C LYS A 138 -4.44 16.35 -2.99
N ILE A 139 -4.54 15.30 -2.16
CA ILE A 139 -5.20 14.05 -2.55
C ILE A 139 -6.38 13.74 -1.61
N LEU A 140 -7.55 13.45 -2.17
CA LEU A 140 -8.68 12.88 -1.44
C LEU A 140 -8.92 11.43 -1.85
N ALA A 141 -8.73 10.50 -0.92
CA ALA A 141 -9.08 9.10 -1.11
C ALA A 141 -10.52 8.82 -0.69
N ILE A 142 -11.30 8.21 -1.59
CA ILE A 142 -12.61 7.64 -1.28
C ILE A 142 -12.44 6.15 -1.07
N GLY A 143 -12.44 5.71 0.19
CA GLY A 143 -12.08 4.33 0.50
C GLY A 143 -12.42 3.87 1.92
N ASN A 144 -11.48 3.13 2.50
CA ASN A 144 -11.68 2.32 3.70
C ASN A 144 -10.32 2.08 4.41
N SER A 145 -10.17 0.95 5.10
CA SER A 145 -8.91 0.59 5.76
C SER A 145 -7.73 0.39 4.80
N PHE A 146 -7.97 0.12 3.52
CA PHE A 146 -6.89 -0.03 2.53
C PHE A 146 -6.35 1.32 2.03
N SER A 147 -7.19 2.37 1.94
CA SER A 147 -6.67 3.73 1.70
C SER A 147 -5.97 4.27 2.94
N GLU A 148 -6.44 3.93 4.14
CA GLU A 148 -5.75 4.20 5.40
C GLU A 148 -4.34 3.59 5.40
N ASP A 149 -4.22 2.30 5.10
CA ASP A 149 -2.93 1.60 5.05
C ASP A 149 -1.95 2.21 4.04
N ALA A 150 -2.44 2.78 2.93
CA ALA A 150 -1.58 3.31 1.88
C ALA A 150 -1.16 4.78 2.08
N LEU A 151 -1.98 5.59 2.75
CA LEU A 151 -1.82 7.05 2.75
C LEU A 151 -1.65 7.67 4.14
N GLU A 152 -2.18 7.03 5.20
CA GLU A 152 -2.25 7.69 6.51
C GLU A 152 -1.00 7.50 7.38
N ALA A 153 -0.18 6.48 7.09
CA ALA A 153 0.98 6.13 7.91
C ALA A 153 2.26 6.85 7.47
N TYR A 154 2.67 6.69 6.20
CA TYR A 154 4.04 7.02 5.78
C TYR A 154 4.13 7.97 4.57
N PHE A 155 3.07 8.12 3.77
CA PHE A 155 3.10 8.94 2.55
C PHE A 155 3.52 10.41 2.81
N TRP A 156 2.98 11.05 3.86
CA TRP A 156 3.39 12.41 4.23
C TRP A 156 4.87 12.47 4.61
N GLY A 157 5.38 11.47 5.34
CA GLY A 157 6.79 11.41 5.75
C GLY A 157 7.75 11.28 4.56
N LEU A 158 7.39 10.42 3.60
CA LEU A 158 8.13 10.27 2.33
C LEU A 158 8.20 11.58 1.55
N ALA A 159 7.07 12.28 1.42
CA ALA A 159 7.00 13.57 0.73
C ALA A 159 7.85 14.64 1.45
N ASN A 160 7.68 14.76 2.77
CA ASN A 160 8.37 15.76 3.58
C ASN A 160 9.89 15.56 3.60
N ALA A 161 10.38 14.32 3.58
CA ALA A 161 11.81 14.01 3.54
C ALA A 161 12.51 14.58 2.27
N GLU A 162 11.77 14.69 1.17
CA GLU A 162 12.25 15.25 -0.10
C GLU A 162 11.82 16.71 -0.30
N GLY A 163 11.36 17.38 0.76
CA GLY A 163 10.94 18.78 0.73
C GLY A 163 9.65 19.04 -0.06
N LYS A 164 8.87 17.99 -0.35
CA LYS A 164 7.57 18.10 -1.03
C LYS A 164 6.47 18.36 0.00
N GLN A 165 5.46 19.15 -0.39
CA GLN A 165 4.32 19.45 0.47
C GLN A 165 3.10 18.67 -0.01
N VAL A 166 2.37 18.06 0.93
CA VAL A 166 1.15 17.31 0.63
C VAL A 166 0.05 17.58 1.65
N VAL A 167 -1.19 17.52 1.19
CA VAL A 167 -2.39 17.41 2.03
C VAL A 167 -3.13 16.15 1.63
N VAL A 168 -3.51 15.33 2.62
CA VAL A 168 -4.16 14.05 2.37
C VAL A 168 -5.48 14.00 3.10
N GLY A 169 -6.57 13.83 2.37
CA GLY A 169 -7.88 13.46 2.89
C GLY A 169 -8.17 11.97 2.65
N ASN A 170 -8.75 11.29 3.64
CA ASN A 170 -9.27 9.93 3.49
C ASN A 170 -10.72 9.87 4.00
N MET A 171 -11.63 9.56 3.09
CA MET A 171 -13.05 9.32 3.38
C MET A 171 -13.24 7.87 3.79
N TYR A 172 -13.13 7.63 5.10
CA TYR A 172 -13.10 6.29 5.67
C TYR A 172 -14.48 5.79 6.08
N ILE A 173 -14.87 4.62 5.56
CA ILE A 173 -15.88 3.72 6.13
C ILE A 173 -15.30 2.30 6.13
N GLY A 174 -15.32 1.62 7.28
CA GLY A 174 -14.80 0.25 7.39
C GLY A 174 -15.50 -0.70 6.41
N SER A 175 -14.71 -1.46 5.64
CA SER A 175 -15.19 -2.43 4.63
C SER A 175 -16.09 -1.84 3.53
N ALA A 176 -16.15 -0.52 3.35
CA ALA A 176 -16.98 0.06 2.30
C ALA A 176 -16.50 -0.38 0.91
N ASN A 177 -17.46 -0.80 0.10
CA ASN A 177 -17.29 -1.12 -1.31
C ASN A 177 -17.81 0.03 -2.19
N LEU A 178 -17.58 -0.04 -3.50
CA LEU A 178 -17.98 1.01 -4.45
C LEU A 178 -19.50 1.29 -4.40
N ASP A 179 -20.34 0.27 -4.25
CA ASP A 179 -21.80 0.45 -4.12
C ASP A 179 -22.18 1.30 -2.89
N THR A 180 -21.49 1.08 -1.77
CA THR A 180 -21.67 1.87 -0.54
C THR A 180 -21.31 3.32 -0.79
N HIS A 181 -20.16 3.57 -1.43
CA HIS A 181 -19.71 4.92 -1.75
C HIS A 181 -20.66 5.61 -2.73
N ALA A 182 -21.06 4.94 -3.81
CA ALA A 182 -22.00 5.47 -4.80
C ALA A 182 -23.35 5.84 -4.18
N SER A 183 -23.87 4.97 -3.31
CA SER A 183 -25.12 5.21 -2.57
C SER A 183 -25.01 6.42 -1.64
N ASN A 184 -23.91 6.51 -0.89
CA ASN A 184 -23.65 7.64 0.02
C ASN A 184 -23.44 8.96 -0.73
N ALA A 185 -22.75 8.94 -1.88
CA ALA A 185 -22.55 10.12 -2.72
C ALA A 185 -23.90 10.62 -3.29
N THR A 186 -24.71 9.70 -3.83
CA THR A 186 -26.01 10.02 -4.43
C THR A 186 -27.01 10.56 -3.41
N SER A 187 -27.02 9.99 -2.21
CA SER A 187 -27.89 10.42 -1.11
C SER A 187 -27.31 11.58 -0.29
N ASN A 188 -26.09 12.01 -0.59
CA ASN A 188 -25.29 12.96 0.20
C ASN A 188 -25.27 12.63 1.70
N SER A 189 -25.05 11.36 2.05
CA SER A 189 -25.09 10.89 3.44
C SER A 189 -23.84 11.28 4.23
N ASN A 190 -24.04 11.81 5.44
CA ASN A 190 -23.01 12.15 6.43
C ASN A 190 -22.47 10.90 7.16
N SER A 191 -21.93 9.95 6.42
CA SER A 191 -21.59 8.61 6.91
C SER A 191 -20.10 8.39 7.19
N TYR A 192 -19.23 9.34 6.84
CA TYR A 192 -17.78 9.10 6.83
C TYR A 192 -17.10 9.57 8.10
N SER A 193 -16.03 8.85 8.46
CA SER A 193 -14.96 9.37 9.30
C SER A 193 -13.95 10.03 8.38
N TYR A 194 -14.04 11.34 8.20
CA TYR A 194 -13.11 12.08 7.36
C TYR A 194 -11.81 12.30 8.13
N ARG A 195 -10.70 11.79 7.57
CA ARG A 195 -9.38 11.82 8.20
C ARG A 195 -8.47 12.66 7.33
N LYS A 196 -7.84 13.69 7.90
CA LYS A 196 -7.03 14.65 7.13
C LYS A 196 -5.65 14.80 7.74
N ILE A 197 -4.61 14.67 6.92
CA ILE A 197 -3.23 15.01 7.24
C ILE A 197 -2.95 16.38 6.62
N ALA A 198 -2.71 17.37 7.48
CA ALA A 198 -2.39 18.74 7.08
C ALA A 198 -0.93 18.88 6.64
N LEU A 199 -0.57 20.08 6.15
CA LEU A 199 0.78 20.38 5.65
C LEU A 199 1.90 20.11 6.66
N ASP A 200 1.61 20.28 7.95
CA ASP A 200 2.55 20.05 9.05
C ASP A 200 2.63 18.58 9.51
N GLY A 201 1.91 17.68 8.83
CA GLY A 201 1.82 16.26 9.17
C GLY A 201 0.79 15.96 10.26
N THR A 202 0.08 16.96 10.78
CA THR A 202 -0.93 16.76 11.81
C THR A 202 -2.13 16.02 11.23
N ARG A 203 -2.45 14.87 11.83
CA ARG A 203 -3.62 14.06 11.47
C ARG A 203 -4.83 14.41 12.33
N THR A 204 -5.95 14.72 11.68
CA THR A 204 -7.25 15.01 12.31
C THR A 204 -8.31 14.01 11.87
N VAL A 205 -9.34 13.83 12.69
CA VAL A 205 -10.48 12.93 12.40
C VAL A 205 -11.78 13.64 12.72
N THR A 206 -12.66 13.72 11.73
CA THR A 206 -13.97 14.37 11.82
C THR A 206 -15.05 13.38 11.41
N SER A 207 -15.93 13.03 12.35
CA SER A 207 -17.05 12.11 12.10
C SER A 207 -18.25 12.82 11.46
N GLY A 208 -19.03 12.09 10.66
CA GLY A 208 -20.31 12.58 10.16
C GLY A 208 -20.17 13.54 9.00
N VAL A 209 -19.15 13.33 8.16
CA VAL A 209 -18.88 14.14 6.97
C VAL A 209 -19.45 13.43 5.74
N SER A 210 -20.03 14.18 4.82
CA SER A 210 -20.49 13.69 3.51
C SER A 210 -19.40 13.81 2.45
N ILE A 211 -19.55 13.09 1.32
CA ILE A 211 -18.61 13.22 0.19
C ILE A 211 -18.58 14.66 -0.35
N SER A 212 -19.72 15.33 -0.47
CA SER A 212 -19.75 16.71 -0.99
C SER A 212 -19.00 17.69 -0.09
N GLU A 213 -19.12 17.55 1.24
CA GLU A 213 -18.38 18.38 2.20
C GLU A 213 -16.86 18.16 2.07
N ALA A 214 -16.40 16.91 1.95
CA ALA A 214 -14.97 16.62 1.80
C ALA A 214 -14.42 17.05 0.43
N VAL A 215 -15.21 16.91 -0.65
CA VAL A 215 -14.82 17.37 -1.99
C VAL A 215 -14.68 18.89 -2.04
N ALA A 216 -15.47 19.64 -1.26
CA ALA A 216 -15.37 21.10 -1.17
C ALA A 216 -14.33 21.59 -0.15
N ASP A 217 -13.70 20.70 0.63
CA ASP A 217 -12.76 21.04 1.70
C ASP A 217 -11.42 21.58 1.18
N GLU A 218 -10.98 21.13 0.00
CA GLU A 218 -9.75 21.57 -0.67
C GLU A 218 -9.98 21.64 -2.18
N ASN A 219 -9.14 22.42 -2.87
CA ASN A 219 -8.99 22.29 -4.32
C ASN A 219 -8.13 21.06 -4.60
N TRP A 220 -8.73 19.87 -4.49
CA TRP A 220 -8.03 18.60 -4.67
C TRP A 220 -7.40 18.51 -6.05
N ASP A 221 -6.12 18.13 -6.12
CA ASP A 221 -5.44 17.81 -7.38
C ASP A 221 -5.83 16.41 -7.84
N TYR A 222 -5.98 15.49 -6.88
CA TYR A 222 -6.30 14.09 -7.13
C TYR A 222 -7.45 13.61 -6.25
N ILE A 223 -8.43 12.92 -6.84
CA ILE A 223 -9.42 12.13 -6.11
C ILE A 223 -9.28 10.67 -6.51
N SER A 224 -9.05 9.79 -5.53
CA SER A 224 -8.84 8.37 -5.78
C SER A 224 -10.03 7.50 -5.43
N PHE A 225 -10.25 6.45 -6.22
CA PHE A 225 -11.26 5.42 -5.97
C PHE A 225 -10.63 4.05 -5.82
N GLN A 226 -11.27 3.20 -5.01
CA GLN A 226 -10.91 1.79 -4.88
C GLN A 226 -12.13 0.95 -4.55
N GLN A 227 -12.05 -0.34 -4.87
CA GLN A 227 -13.01 -1.34 -4.42
C GLN A 227 -12.64 -1.90 -3.04
N ALA A 228 -13.64 -2.45 -2.33
CA ALA A 228 -13.40 -3.28 -1.15
C ALA A 228 -12.53 -4.49 -1.52
N SER A 229 -11.64 -4.88 -0.62
CA SER A 229 -10.59 -5.86 -0.92
C SER A 229 -11.13 -7.23 -1.36
N TYR A 230 -12.25 -7.68 -0.79
CA TYR A 230 -12.88 -8.96 -1.16
C TYR A 230 -13.54 -8.95 -2.56
N ASP A 231 -13.87 -7.77 -3.09
CA ASP A 231 -14.46 -7.58 -4.42
C ASP A 231 -13.45 -7.03 -5.45
N SER A 232 -12.23 -6.71 -5.01
CA SER A 232 -11.22 -5.96 -5.78
C SER A 232 -10.77 -6.61 -7.09
N GLY A 233 -10.86 -7.94 -7.20
CA GLY A 233 -10.58 -8.68 -8.42
C GLY A 233 -11.82 -9.14 -9.19
N LEU A 234 -13.00 -8.59 -8.88
CA LEU A 234 -14.28 -8.95 -9.51
C LEU A 234 -14.82 -7.76 -10.31
N PHE A 235 -14.47 -7.66 -11.59
CA PHE A 235 -14.82 -6.53 -12.45
C PHE A 235 -16.32 -6.16 -12.46
N ASP A 236 -17.22 -7.14 -12.41
CA ASP A 236 -18.67 -6.90 -12.41
C ASP A 236 -19.13 -5.96 -11.27
N THR A 237 -18.38 -5.94 -10.16
CA THR A 237 -18.66 -5.07 -9.01
C THR A 237 -18.27 -3.61 -9.22
N PHE A 238 -17.60 -3.28 -10.33
CA PHE A 238 -17.21 -1.92 -10.70
C PHE A 238 -18.20 -1.28 -11.68
N ILE A 239 -18.82 -2.09 -12.56
CA ILE A 239 -19.55 -1.65 -13.76
C ILE A 239 -20.55 -0.52 -13.50
N ASN A 240 -21.37 -0.65 -12.47
CA ASN A 240 -22.39 0.36 -12.13
C ASN A 240 -21.92 1.38 -11.08
N PRO A 241 -21.32 0.96 -9.94
CA PRO A 241 -21.05 1.92 -8.88
C PRO A 241 -19.88 2.85 -9.18
N LEU A 242 -18.84 2.41 -9.92
CA LEU A 242 -17.70 3.28 -10.21
C LEU A 242 -18.09 4.50 -11.06
N PRO A 243 -18.77 4.35 -12.23
CA PRO A 243 -19.26 5.51 -12.98
C PRO A 243 -20.23 6.38 -12.18
N THR A 244 -21.11 5.76 -11.38
CA THR A 244 -22.09 6.50 -10.57
C THR A 244 -21.40 7.39 -9.54
N LEU A 245 -20.43 6.84 -8.81
CA LEU A 245 -19.64 7.53 -7.82
C LEU A 245 -18.82 8.66 -8.46
N TYR A 246 -18.06 8.34 -9.52
CA TYR A 246 -17.27 9.31 -10.26
C TYR A 246 -18.12 10.48 -10.76
N ASN A 247 -19.23 10.20 -11.46
CA ASN A 247 -20.08 11.27 -12.01
C ASN A 247 -20.69 12.14 -10.92
N THR A 248 -21.05 11.55 -9.78
CA THR A 248 -21.61 12.31 -8.66
C THR A 248 -20.56 13.22 -8.03
N ILE A 249 -19.34 12.72 -7.80
CA ILE A 249 -18.23 13.55 -7.29
C ILE A 249 -17.86 14.64 -8.28
N LYS A 250 -17.71 14.31 -9.57
CA LYS A 250 -17.38 15.29 -10.61
C LYS A 250 -18.39 16.44 -10.67
N ASN A 251 -19.67 16.13 -10.58
CA ASN A 251 -20.72 17.15 -10.59
C ASN A 251 -20.75 18.02 -9.33
N GLN A 252 -20.19 17.54 -8.21
CA GLN A 252 -20.10 18.26 -6.95
C GLN A 252 -18.77 18.98 -6.76
N ASN A 253 -17.77 18.67 -7.60
CA ASN A 253 -16.42 19.15 -7.44
C ASN A 253 -16.26 20.58 -7.98
N PRO A 254 -15.90 21.56 -7.12
CA PRO A 254 -15.69 22.93 -7.56
C PRO A 254 -14.41 23.09 -8.40
N ASN A 255 -13.45 22.17 -8.30
CA ASN A 255 -12.22 22.20 -9.09
C ASN A 255 -12.36 21.38 -10.38
N PRO A 256 -12.58 22.02 -11.54
CA PRO A 256 -12.76 21.31 -12.82
C PRO A 256 -11.51 20.56 -13.28
N CYS A 257 -10.32 20.91 -12.76
CA CYS A 257 -9.05 20.33 -13.17
C CYS A 257 -8.55 19.21 -12.24
N THR A 258 -9.43 18.73 -11.35
CA THR A 258 -9.13 17.57 -10.51
C THR A 258 -8.93 16.33 -11.37
N LYS A 259 -7.82 15.65 -11.14
CA LYS A 259 -7.51 14.36 -11.77
C LYS A 259 -8.12 13.23 -10.97
N TYR A 260 -8.64 12.23 -11.67
CA TYR A 260 -9.31 11.09 -11.05
C TYR A 260 -8.49 9.83 -11.25
N ILE A 261 -8.19 9.15 -10.15
CA ILE A 261 -7.22 8.05 -10.15
C ILE A 261 -7.81 6.80 -9.49
N LEU A 262 -7.26 5.63 -9.84
CA LEU A 262 -7.65 4.36 -9.22
C LEU A 262 -6.52 3.86 -8.31
N HIS A 263 -6.86 3.44 -7.09
CA HIS A 263 -5.93 2.80 -6.17
C HIS A 263 -6.09 1.28 -6.29
N LYS A 264 -5.16 0.63 -7.01
CA LYS A 264 -5.17 -0.82 -7.22
C LYS A 264 -4.61 -1.52 -5.98
N THR A 265 -5.50 -2.04 -5.15
CA THR A 265 -5.22 -2.67 -3.85
C THR A 265 -4.68 -4.09 -3.96
N TRP A 266 -4.06 -4.62 -2.91
CA TRP A 266 -3.29 -5.88 -2.93
C TRP A 266 -4.10 -7.15 -2.67
N ALA A 267 -3.57 -8.27 -3.17
CA ALA A 267 -4.06 -9.60 -2.85
C ALA A 267 -3.77 -9.98 -1.38
N TYR A 268 -4.64 -10.81 -0.81
CA TYR A 268 -4.48 -11.33 0.55
C TYR A 268 -3.27 -12.24 0.70
N ALA A 269 -2.84 -12.44 1.95
CA ALA A 269 -1.86 -13.45 2.30
C ALA A 269 -2.33 -14.86 1.90
N GLN A 270 -1.41 -15.74 1.50
CA GLN A 270 -1.66 -17.14 1.16
C GLN A 270 -2.36 -17.89 2.30
N ASN A 271 -2.05 -17.55 3.54
CA ASN A 271 -2.66 -18.16 4.73
C ASN A 271 -3.88 -17.38 5.27
N SER A 272 -4.37 -16.39 4.52
CA SER A 272 -5.50 -15.56 4.97
C SER A 272 -6.74 -16.41 5.22
N THR A 273 -7.39 -16.18 6.35
CA THR A 273 -8.68 -16.80 6.70
C THR A 273 -9.87 -15.88 6.43
N HIS A 274 -9.65 -14.74 5.76
CA HIS A 274 -10.72 -13.80 5.44
C HIS A 274 -11.74 -14.48 4.51
N SER A 275 -13.03 -14.43 4.86
CA SER A 275 -14.09 -15.15 4.12
C SER A 275 -14.18 -14.76 2.65
N GLY A 276 -13.93 -13.48 2.34
CA GLY A 276 -13.86 -12.97 0.98
C GLY A 276 -12.73 -13.56 0.11
N PHE A 277 -11.74 -14.24 0.69
CA PHE A 277 -10.69 -14.90 -0.09
C PHE A 277 -11.23 -16.08 -0.91
N ALA A 278 -12.35 -16.66 -0.48
CA ALA A 278 -13.05 -17.73 -1.18
C ALA A 278 -13.51 -17.31 -2.59
N ASN A 279 -13.72 -16.01 -2.85
CA ASN A 279 -14.01 -15.48 -4.18
C ASN A 279 -12.88 -15.78 -5.18
N TYR A 280 -11.66 -16.01 -4.68
CA TYR A 280 -10.44 -16.26 -5.45
C TYR A 280 -9.87 -17.65 -5.18
N ASN A 281 -10.73 -18.60 -4.79
CA ASN A 281 -10.36 -19.97 -4.43
C ASN A 281 -9.35 -20.07 -3.26
N ASN A 282 -9.27 -19.03 -2.42
CA ASN A 282 -8.24 -18.88 -1.39
C ASN A 282 -6.80 -18.97 -1.95
N ASP A 283 -6.60 -18.42 -3.14
CA ASP A 283 -5.31 -18.41 -3.83
C ASP A 283 -4.85 -16.97 -4.10
N GLN A 284 -3.66 -16.64 -3.60
CA GLN A 284 -3.12 -15.28 -3.67
C GLN A 284 -2.87 -14.85 -5.11
N THR A 285 -2.32 -15.75 -5.94
CA THR A 285 -2.02 -15.47 -7.35
C THR A 285 -3.31 -15.26 -8.16
N THR A 286 -4.34 -16.07 -7.91
CA THR A 286 -5.67 -15.91 -8.51
C THR A 286 -6.27 -14.56 -8.14
N MET A 287 -6.18 -14.15 -6.88
CA MET A 287 -6.66 -12.84 -6.43
C MET A 287 -5.87 -11.69 -7.06
N TYR A 288 -4.54 -11.76 -7.07
CA TYR A 288 -3.68 -10.77 -7.71
C TYR A 288 -4.03 -10.59 -9.20
N ASN A 289 -4.10 -11.68 -9.96
CA ASN A 289 -4.44 -11.63 -11.38
C ASN A 289 -5.84 -11.06 -11.61
N GLY A 290 -6.82 -11.44 -10.79
CA GLY A 290 -8.17 -10.88 -10.85
C GLY A 290 -8.18 -9.37 -10.60
N ILE A 291 -7.38 -8.88 -9.65
CA ILE A 291 -7.22 -7.44 -9.38
C ILE A 291 -6.63 -6.71 -10.59
N ILE A 292 -5.55 -7.24 -11.18
CA ILE A 292 -4.93 -6.65 -12.37
C ILE A 292 -5.96 -6.53 -13.51
N GLU A 293 -6.70 -7.61 -13.78
CA GLU A 293 -7.71 -7.64 -14.83
C GLU A 293 -8.89 -6.69 -14.55
N ALA A 294 -9.37 -6.65 -13.30
CA ALA A 294 -10.51 -5.81 -12.93
C ALA A 294 -10.19 -4.32 -13.05
N TYR A 295 -9.02 -3.88 -12.57
CA TYR A 295 -8.62 -2.47 -12.64
C TYR A 295 -8.30 -2.03 -14.07
N SER A 296 -7.67 -2.88 -14.89
CA SER A 296 -7.44 -2.58 -16.31
C SER A 296 -8.75 -2.36 -17.09
N GLN A 297 -9.80 -3.10 -16.75
CA GLN A 297 -11.12 -2.87 -17.32
C GLN A 297 -11.82 -1.63 -16.73
N ALA A 298 -11.65 -1.38 -15.42
CA ALA A 298 -12.24 -0.24 -14.72
C ALA A 298 -11.76 1.12 -15.23
N GLU A 299 -10.54 1.20 -15.79
CA GLU A 299 -10.03 2.40 -16.48
C GLU A 299 -10.95 2.88 -17.61
N ASN A 300 -11.77 2.00 -18.20
CA ASN A 300 -12.71 2.35 -19.27
C ASN A 300 -14.09 2.78 -18.77
N LEU A 301 -14.34 2.71 -17.45
CA LEU A 301 -15.62 3.07 -16.84
C LEU A 301 -15.69 4.54 -16.45
N MET A 302 -14.56 5.23 -16.38
CA MET A 302 -14.43 6.65 -16.08
C MET A 302 -13.12 7.19 -16.65
N PRO A 303 -13.01 8.50 -16.96
CA PRO A 303 -11.73 9.15 -17.16
C PRO A 303 -10.79 8.84 -15.99
N THR A 304 -9.67 8.21 -16.30
CA THR A 304 -8.69 7.74 -15.33
C THR A 304 -7.33 8.29 -15.73
N ASP A 305 -6.81 9.23 -14.95
CA ASP A 305 -5.51 9.86 -15.20
C ASP A 305 -4.35 8.93 -14.82
N MET A 306 -4.58 8.06 -13.83
CA MET A 306 -3.53 7.23 -13.24
C MET A 306 -4.14 6.05 -12.47
N VAL A 307 -3.41 4.93 -12.44
CA VAL A 307 -3.69 3.79 -11.56
C VAL A 307 -2.47 3.55 -10.67
N ILE A 308 -2.63 3.70 -9.36
CA ILE A 308 -1.56 3.46 -8.38
C ILE A 308 -1.37 1.94 -8.18
N PRO A 309 -0.22 1.35 -8.55
CA PRO A 309 -0.04 -0.10 -8.61
C PRO A 309 0.39 -0.73 -7.27
N ALA A 310 -0.24 -0.34 -6.15
CA ALA A 310 0.10 -0.86 -4.82
C ALA A 310 -0.03 -2.39 -4.74
N ALA A 311 -0.97 -2.99 -5.47
CA ALA A 311 -1.12 -4.43 -5.60
C ALA A 311 0.17 -5.12 -6.05
N THR A 312 0.79 -4.55 -7.08
CA THR A 312 2.01 -5.08 -7.69
C THR A 312 3.22 -4.80 -6.82
N ALA A 313 3.28 -3.65 -6.15
CA ALA A 313 4.36 -3.35 -5.21
C ALA A 313 4.41 -4.37 -4.06
N ILE A 314 3.26 -4.70 -3.46
CA ILE A 314 3.19 -5.75 -2.44
C ILE A 314 3.54 -7.11 -3.03
N GLN A 315 3.09 -7.42 -4.25
CA GLN A 315 3.40 -8.71 -4.87
C GLN A 315 4.88 -8.85 -5.26
N ASN A 316 5.54 -7.77 -5.67
CA ASN A 316 6.99 -7.70 -5.89
C ASN A 316 7.73 -7.94 -4.57
N GLY A 317 7.34 -7.23 -3.50
CA GLY A 317 7.90 -7.42 -2.16
C GLY A 317 7.82 -8.87 -1.69
N ARG A 318 6.71 -9.57 -2.00
CA ARG A 318 6.51 -10.98 -1.67
C ARG A 318 7.45 -11.96 -2.39
N THR A 319 8.14 -11.53 -3.44
CA THR A 319 9.16 -12.35 -4.12
C THR A 319 10.50 -12.38 -3.37
N SER A 320 10.67 -11.51 -2.37
CA SER A 320 11.86 -11.49 -1.52
C SER A 320 11.86 -12.61 -0.47
N PHE A 321 12.94 -12.70 0.30
CA PHE A 321 13.09 -13.59 1.44
C PHE A 321 12.00 -13.45 2.53
N LEU A 322 11.28 -12.32 2.55
CA LEU A 322 10.16 -12.10 3.45
C LEU A 322 8.95 -12.96 3.10
N GLY A 323 8.85 -13.43 1.86
CA GLY A 323 7.66 -14.09 1.34
C GLY A 323 6.41 -13.27 1.66
N ASP A 324 5.44 -13.88 2.32
CA ASP A 324 4.13 -13.26 2.58
C ASP A 324 4.09 -12.28 3.78
N GLY A 325 5.25 -11.80 4.24
CA GLY A 325 5.46 -10.99 5.44
C GLY A 325 5.01 -9.52 5.36
N PHE A 326 4.02 -9.17 4.55
CA PHE A 326 3.57 -7.77 4.33
C PHE A 326 2.22 -7.44 4.96
N THR A 327 1.56 -8.41 5.59
CA THR A 327 0.24 -8.23 6.21
C THR A 327 0.26 -8.49 7.71
N ARG A 328 -0.59 -7.79 8.46
CA ARG A 328 -0.71 -7.94 9.94
C ARG A 328 -1.75 -8.98 10.35
N ASP A 329 -2.74 -9.22 9.51
CA ASP A 329 -3.89 -10.10 9.79
C ASP A 329 -4.30 -10.95 8.57
N GLY A 330 -3.40 -11.07 7.59
CA GLY A 330 -3.62 -11.81 6.36
C GLY A 330 -4.27 -11.00 5.24
N TYR A 331 -4.63 -9.73 5.45
CA TYR A 331 -5.20 -8.89 4.40
C TYR A 331 -4.89 -7.40 4.54
N HIS A 332 -4.90 -6.83 5.75
CA HIS A 332 -4.39 -5.49 5.97
C HIS A 332 -2.87 -5.48 6.07
N LEU A 333 -2.24 -4.38 5.65
CA LEU A 333 -0.78 -4.27 5.63
C LEU A 333 -0.20 -4.16 7.04
N ASN A 334 0.99 -4.71 7.26
CA ASN A 334 1.79 -4.34 8.42
C ASN A 334 2.61 -3.07 8.12
N ASP A 335 3.45 -2.61 9.04
CA ASP A 335 4.22 -1.37 8.87
C ASP A 335 5.06 -1.36 7.59
N LEU A 336 5.72 -2.48 7.26
CA LEU A 336 6.50 -2.61 6.02
C LEU A 336 5.60 -2.58 4.77
N GLY A 337 4.45 -3.24 4.82
CA GLY A 337 3.47 -3.19 3.74
C GLY A 337 2.94 -1.77 3.52
N GLN A 338 2.53 -1.08 4.59
CA GLN A 338 2.04 0.30 4.54
C GLN A 338 3.10 1.24 3.95
N TYR A 339 4.37 1.06 4.34
CA TYR A 339 5.49 1.82 3.79
C TYR A 339 5.69 1.54 2.30
N THR A 340 5.60 0.26 1.87
CA THR A 340 5.69 -0.14 0.45
C THR A 340 4.57 0.49 -0.39
N ALA A 341 3.33 0.46 0.11
CA ALA A 341 2.20 1.11 -0.54
C ALA A 341 2.40 2.64 -0.62
N SER A 342 2.82 3.27 0.49
CA SER A 342 3.11 4.72 0.52
C SER A 342 4.23 5.11 -0.46
N CYS A 343 5.26 4.29 -0.59
CA CYS A 343 6.34 4.47 -1.58
C CYS A 343 5.81 4.46 -3.01
N THR A 344 4.85 3.56 -3.29
CA THR A 344 4.21 3.45 -4.60
C THR A 344 3.39 4.70 -4.92
N TRP A 345 2.63 5.18 -3.94
CA TRP A 345 1.89 6.45 -4.07
C TRP A 345 2.82 7.65 -4.28
N TYR A 346 3.93 7.73 -3.55
CA TYR A 346 4.94 8.77 -3.71
C TYR A 346 5.45 8.82 -5.16
N GLU A 347 5.97 7.71 -5.66
CA GLU A 347 6.62 7.69 -6.97
C GLU A 347 5.64 7.96 -8.11
N MET A 348 4.42 7.41 -8.03
CA MET A 348 3.37 7.66 -9.02
C MET A 348 2.96 9.14 -9.08
N LEU A 349 2.82 9.81 -7.94
CA LEU A 349 2.34 11.20 -7.89
C LEU A 349 3.43 12.22 -8.23
N PHE A 350 4.67 11.98 -7.80
CA PHE A 350 5.77 12.90 -8.05
C PHE A 350 6.54 12.61 -9.33
N GLY A 351 6.42 11.41 -9.90
CA GLY A 351 7.22 11.00 -11.07
C GLY A 351 8.72 10.89 -10.76
N GLU A 352 9.07 10.76 -9.48
CA GLU A 352 10.43 10.69 -8.97
C GLU A 352 10.63 9.34 -8.27
N SER A 353 11.75 8.66 -8.58
CA SER A 353 12.05 7.37 -7.98
C SER A 353 12.06 7.46 -6.47
N VAL A 354 11.39 6.52 -5.81
CA VAL A 354 11.37 6.44 -4.34
C VAL A 354 12.63 5.77 -3.77
N ILE A 355 13.45 5.14 -4.62
CA ILE A 355 14.72 4.54 -4.20
C ILE A 355 15.66 5.62 -3.71
N GLY A 356 16.14 5.48 -2.48
CA GLY A 356 17.02 6.45 -1.83
C GLY A 356 16.28 7.57 -1.09
N ASN A 357 14.94 7.54 -1.03
CA ASN A 357 14.18 8.46 -0.18
C ASN A 357 14.67 8.33 1.28
N THR A 358 14.90 9.47 1.92
CA THR A 358 15.58 9.54 3.23
C THR A 358 14.67 9.39 4.45
N TYR A 359 13.36 9.20 4.25
CA TYR A 359 12.43 9.01 5.36
C TYR A 359 12.72 7.72 6.15
N GLU A 360 12.79 7.85 7.47
CA GLU A 360 13.10 6.75 8.40
C GLU A 360 11.92 6.48 9.33
N PRO A 361 10.93 5.68 8.91
CA PRO A 361 9.86 5.25 9.81
C PRO A 361 10.41 4.42 10.97
N GLU A 362 9.94 4.71 12.18
CA GLU A 362 10.29 3.97 13.39
C GLU A 362 9.93 2.49 13.24
N GLY A 363 10.84 1.59 13.63
CA GLY A 363 10.61 0.15 13.62
C GLY A 363 10.89 -0.56 12.28
N ILE A 364 11.21 0.15 11.20
CA ILE A 364 11.59 -0.46 9.91
C ILE A 364 13.10 -0.31 9.66
N LEU A 365 13.83 -1.44 9.72
CA LEU A 365 15.29 -1.43 9.51
C LEU A 365 15.68 -0.95 8.09
N PRO A 366 16.86 -0.34 7.91
CA PRO A 366 17.31 0.21 6.62
C PRO A 366 17.14 -0.74 5.43
N TYR A 367 17.52 -2.01 5.58
CA TYR A 367 17.41 -2.99 4.49
C TYR A 367 15.96 -3.28 4.08
N TYR A 368 15.03 -3.34 5.03
CA TYR A 368 13.61 -3.52 4.71
C TYR A 368 13.02 -2.28 4.02
N ARG A 369 13.49 -1.08 4.39
CA ARG A 369 13.12 0.16 3.70
C ARG A 369 13.59 0.16 2.25
N GLU A 370 14.84 -0.21 2.03
CA GLU A 370 15.42 -0.32 0.68
C GLU A 370 14.64 -1.34 -0.17
N LEU A 371 14.37 -2.53 0.37
CA LEU A 371 13.55 -3.55 -0.28
C LEU A 371 12.16 -3.01 -0.66
N ALA A 372 11.47 -2.32 0.25
CA ALA A 372 10.15 -1.75 0.00
C ALA A 372 10.18 -0.65 -1.08
N GLN A 373 11.23 0.19 -1.09
CA GLN A 373 11.43 1.20 -2.13
C GLN A 373 11.64 0.55 -3.50
N HIS A 374 12.47 -0.48 -3.58
CA HIS A 374 12.66 -1.24 -4.82
C HIS A 374 11.39 -1.96 -5.28
N ALA A 375 10.64 -2.57 -4.35
CA ALA A 375 9.37 -3.23 -4.65
C ALA A 375 8.35 -2.26 -5.28
N ALA A 376 8.25 -1.05 -4.71
CA ALA A 376 7.41 0.04 -5.22
C ALA A 376 7.90 0.54 -6.59
N HIS A 377 9.20 0.84 -6.73
CA HIS A 377 9.79 1.32 -7.97
C HIS A 377 9.56 0.35 -9.14
N GLU A 378 9.81 -0.94 -8.92
CA GLU A 378 9.56 -1.97 -9.95
C GLU A 378 8.08 -2.09 -10.30
N ALA A 379 7.17 -1.84 -9.36
CA ALA A 379 5.74 -1.79 -9.64
C ALA A 379 5.34 -0.54 -10.42
N VAL A 380 6.03 0.59 -10.27
CA VAL A 380 5.80 1.76 -11.13
C VAL A 380 6.27 1.48 -12.56
N LEU A 381 7.41 0.81 -12.73
CA LEU A 381 7.94 0.46 -14.05
C LEU A 381 7.09 -0.63 -14.76
N SER A 382 6.62 -1.62 -14.01
CA SER A 382 5.88 -2.77 -14.52
C SER A 382 4.56 -2.96 -13.76
N PRO A 383 3.57 -2.04 -13.90
CA PRO A 383 2.42 -1.96 -13.01
C PRO A 383 1.46 -3.13 -13.05
N ASN A 384 1.53 -4.02 -14.04
CA ASN A 384 0.61 -5.14 -14.20
C ASN A 384 1.32 -6.50 -14.15
N GLU A 385 2.61 -6.53 -13.84
CA GLU A 385 3.43 -7.74 -13.87
C GLU A 385 4.25 -7.84 -12.59
N ILE A 386 4.44 -9.06 -12.08
CA ILE A 386 5.28 -9.29 -10.89
C ILE A 386 6.74 -9.23 -11.34
N THR A 387 7.50 -8.30 -10.79
CA THR A 387 8.96 -8.27 -10.89
C THR A 387 9.55 -9.05 -9.72
N VAL A 388 10.37 -10.05 -10.03
CA VAL A 388 11.13 -10.78 -9.01
C VAL A 388 12.29 -9.90 -8.53
N LEU A 389 12.31 -9.64 -7.23
CA LEU A 389 13.37 -8.87 -6.57
C LEU A 389 14.58 -9.76 -6.30
N THR A 390 15.33 -10.10 -7.36
CA THR A 390 16.45 -11.06 -7.31
C THR A 390 17.49 -10.75 -6.24
N ASP A 391 17.78 -9.46 -6.04
CA ASP A 391 18.76 -8.99 -5.04
C ASP A 391 18.27 -9.22 -3.59
N TYR A 392 16.98 -9.48 -3.42
CA TYR A 392 16.31 -9.69 -2.14
C TYR A 392 15.71 -11.10 -2.01
N GLU A 393 16.02 -12.05 -2.91
CA GLU A 393 15.54 -13.45 -2.78
C GLU A 393 16.10 -14.14 -1.53
N THR A 394 17.24 -13.64 -1.01
CA THR A 394 17.77 -14.03 0.29
C THR A 394 17.82 -12.82 1.21
N ALA A 395 17.84 -13.06 2.51
CA ALA A 395 17.97 -11.99 3.51
C ALA A 395 19.30 -11.20 3.37
N GLY A 396 20.23 -11.65 2.52
CA GLY A 396 21.54 -11.04 2.35
C GLY A 396 22.58 -11.56 3.35
N GLY A 397 23.78 -11.01 3.28
CA GLY A 397 24.95 -11.49 4.02
C GLY A 397 25.76 -12.51 3.21
N ASN A 398 27.05 -12.61 3.51
CA ASN A 398 28.00 -13.43 2.74
C ASN A 398 28.39 -14.73 3.46
N GLY A 399 27.73 -15.07 4.57
CA GLY A 399 28.06 -16.25 5.37
C GLY A 399 29.37 -16.14 6.14
N ILE A 400 29.92 -14.93 6.29
CA ILE A 400 31.16 -14.65 7.00
C ILE A 400 30.87 -13.65 8.11
N ILE A 401 30.99 -14.09 9.36
CA ILE A 401 30.83 -13.21 10.53
C ILE A 401 32.13 -12.42 10.71
N THR A 402 32.12 -11.12 10.43
CA THR A 402 33.33 -10.25 10.46
C THR A 402 33.41 -9.34 11.69
N GLN A 403 32.38 -9.36 12.53
CA GLN A 403 32.27 -8.61 13.78
C GLN A 403 31.48 -9.45 14.80
N PRO A 404 31.61 -9.19 16.12
CA PRO A 404 30.82 -9.90 17.12
C PRO A 404 29.32 -9.79 16.88
N VAL A 405 28.62 -10.91 16.95
CA VAL A 405 27.16 -10.98 16.97
C VAL A 405 26.68 -11.53 18.31
N PHE A 406 25.55 -11.01 18.78
CA PHE A 406 25.02 -11.31 20.11
C PHE A 406 23.62 -11.91 20.00
N ILE A 407 23.36 -12.96 20.78
CA ILE A 407 22.08 -13.67 20.78
C ILE A 407 21.52 -13.70 22.20
N ASN A 408 20.27 -13.26 22.32
CA ASN A 408 19.50 -13.20 23.56
C ASN A 408 18.38 -14.25 23.55
N PHE A 409 18.37 -15.13 24.54
CA PHE A 409 17.40 -16.23 24.65
C PHE A 409 16.21 -15.79 25.53
N SER A 410 15.31 -14.99 24.94
CA SER A 410 14.19 -14.28 25.59
C SER A 410 12.92 -14.31 24.73
N SER A 411 11.75 -14.46 25.34
CA SER A 411 10.43 -14.42 24.65
C SER A 411 9.72 -13.09 24.83
N SER A 412 10.44 -12.07 25.29
CA SER A 412 9.92 -10.73 25.56
C SER A 412 10.92 -9.70 25.06
N ASP A 413 11.50 -8.91 25.97
CA ASP A 413 12.43 -7.83 25.66
C ASP A 413 13.69 -8.34 24.95
N ASN A 414 14.10 -7.57 23.94
CA ASN A 414 15.35 -7.75 23.24
C ASN A 414 16.00 -6.38 23.01
N PRO A 415 17.13 -6.08 23.65
CA PRO A 415 17.78 -4.78 23.52
C PRO A 415 18.43 -4.59 22.15
N ASP A 416 18.65 -3.33 21.77
CA ASP A 416 19.35 -2.97 20.54
C ASP A 416 20.71 -3.65 20.44
N GLY A 417 21.04 -4.12 19.23
CA GLY A 417 22.28 -4.82 18.93
C GLY A 417 22.30 -6.31 19.32
N TRP A 418 21.21 -6.85 19.87
CA TRP A 418 21.05 -8.28 20.16
C TRP A 418 20.06 -8.95 19.21
N ASN A 419 20.29 -10.22 18.89
CA ASN A 419 19.37 -11.03 18.12
C ASN A 419 18.42 -11.78 19.07
N ALA A 420 17.11 -11.60 18.87
CA ALA A 420 16.09 -12.28 19.66
C ALA A 420 15.96 -13.75 19.24
N TYR A 421 16.30 -14.67 20.13
CA TYR A 421 15.99 -16.09 20.00
C TYR A 421 14.77 -16.41 20.87
N SER A 422 13.58 -16.21 20.32
CA SER A 422 12.34 -16.07 21.12
C SER A 422 11.56 -17.35 21.36
N SER A 423 11.90 -18.44 20.68
CA SER A 423 11.23 -19.73 20.82
C SER A 423 12.22 -20.86 21.03
N PHE A 424 11.90 -21.70 22.02
CA PHE A 424 12.71 -22.83 22.47
C PHE A 424 12.30 -24.17 21.82
N LEU A 425 11.29 -24.14 20.94
CA LEU A 425 10.73 -25.32 20.29
C LEU A 425 11.56 -25.74 19.07
N GLU A 426 11.47 -27.01 18.72
CA GLU A 426 12.10 -27.57 17.51
C GLU A 426 11.55 -26.89 16.25
N GLY A 427 12.44 -26.56 15.31
CA GLY A 427 12.15 -25.83 14.08
C GLY A 427 12.12 -24.30 14.23
N ALA A 428 12.18 -23.76 15.45
CA ALA A 428 12.24 -22.32 15.68
C ALA A 428 13.69 -21.80 15.68
N GLY A 429 13.88 -20.53 15.32
CA GLY A 429 15.23 -19.99 15.13
C GLY A 429 15.29 -18.52 14.72
N ILE A 430 16.50 -18.08 14.41
CA ILE A 430 16.82 -16.80 13.79
C ILE A 430 17.15 -17.10 12.33
N ALA A 431 16.34 -16.58 11.40
CA ALA A 431 16.50 -16.86 9.97
C ALA A 431 17.79 -16.27 9.38
N ASN A 432 18.27 -15.15 9.92
CA ASN A 432 19.57 -14.57 9.57
C ASN A 432 20.03 -13.69 10.75
N ILE A 433 21.17 -14.02 11.33
CA ILE A 433 21.75 -13.29 12.46
C ILE A 433 22.20 -11.92 11.96
N LEU A 434 21.83 -10.89 12.71
CA LEU A 434 22.20 -9.50 12.46
C LEU A 434 23.46 -9.12 13.24
N TYR A 435 24.29 -8.31 12.59
CA TYR A 435 25.28 -7.49 13.28
C TYR A 435 24.60 -6.48 14.20
N PRO A 436 25.30 -5.97 15.23
CA PRO A 436 24.77 -4.88 16.06
C PRO A 436 24.36 -3.62 15.28
N SER A 437 24.94 -3.41 14.09
CA SER A 437 24.59 -2.34 13.14
C SER A 437 23.33 -2.62 12.31
N GLY A 438 22.72 -3.80 12.42
CA GLY A 438 21.52 -4.22 11.69
C GLY A 438 21.78 -4.89 10.33
N GLY A 439 23.04 -5.06 9.92
CA GLY A 439 23.39 -5.79 8.69
C GLY A 439 23.27 -7.31 8.84
N PHE A 440 22.90 -8.01 7.76
CA PHE A 440 22.78 -9.46 7.75
C PHE A 440 24.14 -10.17 7.66
N THR A 441 24.31 -11.24 8.43
CA THR A 441 25.52 -12.09 8.37
C THR A 441 25.44 -13.14 7.26
N GLY A 442 24.24 -13.59 6.93
CA GLY A 442 24.00 -14.77 6.09
C GLY A 442 23.97 -16.09 6.89
N VAL A 443 24.19 -16.03 8.21
CA VAL A 443 24.20 -17.19 9.09
C VAL A 443 22.86 -17.31 9.82
N ALA A 444 22.20 -18.45 9.73
CA ALA A 444 20.97 -18.76 10.44
C ALA A 444 21.25 -19.58 11.71
N ALA A 445 20.30 -19.60 12.65
CA ALA A 445 20.33 -20.46 13.83
C ALA A 445 18.97 -21.13 14.02
N THR A 446 18.91 -22.46 14.12
CA THR A 446 17.66 -23.23 14.23
C THR A 446 17.75 -24.27 15.34
N THR A 447 16.72 -24.36 16.17
CA THR A 447 16.61 -25.37 17.23
C THR A 447 16.26 -26.71 16.59
N THR A 448 17.16 -27.67 16.59
CA THR A 448 16.94 -29.02 16.04
C THR A 448 16.62 -30.05 17.12
N ALA A 449 16.89 -29.74 18.39
CA ALA A 449 16.32 -30.44 19.54
C ALA A 449 15.93 -29.41 20.59
N ARG A 450 14.63 -29.36 20.91
CA ARG A 450 14.04 -28.33 21.78
C ARG A 450 14.71 -28.20 23.15
N PHE A 451 14.57 -27.01 23.74
CA PHE A 451 14.68 -26.86 25.19
C PHE A 451 13.32 -27.15 25.86
N ARG A 452 13.29 -27.24 27.19
CA ARG A 452 12.05 -27.46 27.92
C ARG A 452 11.17 -26.21 27.93
N GLY A 453 11.79 -25.06 28.14
CA GLY A 453 11.08 -23.83 28.35
C GLY A 453 11.99 -22.62 28.41
N ILE A 454 11.35 -21.49 28.64
CA ILE A 454 11.98 -20.19 28.75
C ILE A 454 11.55 -19.51 30.06
N ASN A 455 12.47 -18.76 30.67
CA ASN A 455 12.17 -17.93 31.83
C ASN A 455 12.88 -16.57 31.75
N ASN A 456 12.10 -15.50 31.60
CA ASN A 456 12.62 -14.14 31.36
C ASN A 456 13.06 -13.37 32.63
N THR A 457 12.99 -13.99 33.82
CA THR A 457 13.15 -13.25 35.09
C THR A 457 14.06 -13.92 36.11
N SER A 458 14.61 -15.08 35.77
CA SER A 458 15.17 -16.02 36.74
C SER A 458 16.69 -16.03 36.83
N GLY A 459 17.38 -15.39 35.89
CA GLY A 459 18.83 -15.17 35.91
C GLY A 459 19.26 -13.95 36.73
N ALA A 460 20.53 -13.59 36.61
CA ALA A 460 21.14 -12.43 37.25
C ALA A 460 20.47 -11.13 36.80
N GLY A 461 20.03 -10.31 37.76
CA GLY A 461 19.45 -8.98 37.48
C GLY A 461 20.47 -7.87 37.28
N SER A 462 21.76 -8.21 37.27
CA SER A 462 22.88 -7.35 36.87
C SER A 462 24.12 -8.23 36.74
N THR A 463 25.00 -7.92 35.79
CA THR A 463 26.21 -8.73 35.55
C THR A 463 27.47 -7.89 35.40
N THR A 464 28.62 -8.54 35.59
CA THR A 464 29.93 -7.98 35.28
C THR A 464 30.65 -8.97 34.36
N THR A 465 30.33 -8.90 33.07
CA THR A 465 30.86 -9.79 32.02
C THR A 465 31.38 -8.98 30.85
N ASP A 466 32.21 -9.59 30.01
CA ASP A 466 32.73 -9.01 28.77
C ASP A 466 31.70 -8.94 27.63
N LEU A 467 30.51 -9.51 27.85
CA LEU A 467 29.36 -9.40 26.95
C LEU A 467 28.61 -8.07 27.09
N ASN A 468 28.85 -7.31 28.17
CA ASN A 468 28.21 -6.02 28.44
C ASN A 468 26.70 -6.01 28.17
N MET A 469 26.01 -7.04 28.68
CA MET A 469 24.60 -7.31 28.38
C MET A 469 23.65 -6.51 29.28
N ASP A 470 22.50 -6.11 28.74
CA ASP A 470 21.40 -5.52 29.51
C ASP A 470 20.83 -6.53 30.54
N ASP A 471 20.27 -6.04 31.64
CA ASP A 471 19.67 -6.88 32.68
C ASP A 471 18.56 -7.79 32.13
N THR A 472 17.82 -7.35 31.11
CA THR A 472 16.80 -8.17 30.42
C THR A 472 17.39 -9.41 29.76
N VAL A 473 18.61 -9.33 29.24
CA VAL A 473 19.33 -10.44 28.62
C VAL A 473 19.83 -11.41 29.69
N SER A 474 20.50 -10.91 30.74
CA SER A 474 21.07 -11.78 31.78
C SER A 474 19.99 -12.48 32.62
N ARG A 475 18.79 -11.91 32.72
CA ARG A 475 17.66 -12.51 33.45
C ARG A 475 16.92 -13.59 32.67
N SER A 476 16.99 -13.52 31.34
CA SER A 476 16.27 -14.42 30.44
C SER A 476 17.08 -15.67 30.12
N ASN A 477 16.45 -16.83 30.11
CA ASN A 477 17.11 -18.07 29.73
C ASN A 477 16.19 -19.07 29.06
N PHE A 478 16.76 -19.81 28.12
CA PHE A 478 16.29 -21.14 27.79
C PHE A 478 16.81 -22.10 28.87
N TYR A 479 15.96 -23.04 29.27
CA TYR A 479 16.33 -24.05 30.25
C TYR A 479 15.76 -25.42 29.88
N SER A 480 16.45 -26.44 30.37
CA SER A 480 16.04 -27.83 30.30
C SER A 480 16.55 -28.56 31.54
N HIS A 481 16.20 -29.84 31.65
CA HIS A 481 16.60 -30.69 32.76
C HIS A 481 16.78 -32.13 32.28
N ALA A 482 17.96 -32.71 32.51
CA ALA A 482 18.31 -34.03 31.97
C ALA A 482 17.55 -35.17 32.67
N LEU A 483 17.10 -34.98 33.91
CA LEU A 483 16.29 -35.96 34.64
C LEU A 483 14.86 -35.45 34.82
N ALA A 484 13.91 -36.35 35.06
CA ALA A 484 12.50 -35.99 35.22
C ALA A 484 12.28 -34.95 36.34
N TRP A 485 11.36 -34.01 36.10
CA TRP A 485 10.96 -32.97 37.06
C TRP A 485 9.42 -32.89 37.13
N GLY A 486 8.86 -33.46 38.21
CA GLY A 486 7.42 -33.67 38.30
C GLY A 486 6.94 -34.65 37.21
N SER A 487 5.89 -34.27 36.47
CA SER A 487 5.37 -35.03 35.33
C SER A 487 6.17 -34.83 34.03
N ASN A 488 7.20 -33.98 34.05
CA ASN A 488 7.93 -33.61 32.84
C ASN A 488 9.14 -34.55 32.61
N PRO A 489 9.20 -35.29 31.48
CA PRO A 489 10.26 -36.28 31.22
C PRO A 489 11.59 -35.63 30.84
N GLY A 490 12.72 -36.11 31.36
CA GLY A 490 14.05 -35.52 31.12
C GLY A 490 14.38 -35.27 29.64
N LEU A 491 15.11 -34.18 29.38
CA LEU A 491 15.71 -33.85 28.09
C LEU A 491 17.22 -33.81 28.29
N GLU A 492 17.92 -34.88 27.89
CA GLU A 492 19.36 -35.04 28.14
C GLU A 492 20.19 -33.97 27.46
N GLU A 493 19.79 -33.55 26.25
CA GLU A 493 20.41 -32.48 25.48
C GLU A 493 19.38 -31.63 24.75
N SER A 494 19.74 -30.38 24.49
CA SER A 494 19.08 -29.47 23.57
C SER A 494 20.08 -29.01 22.51
N VAL A 495 19.63 -28.79 21.28
CA VAL A 495 20.51 -28.59 20.12
C VAL A 495 20.07 -27.41 19.27
N ILE A 496 21.02 -26.53 18.96
CA ILE A 496 20.90 -25.43 18.00
C ILE A 496 21.89 -25.70 16.86
N GLU A 497 21.39 -25.72 15.63
CA GLU A 497 22.19 -25.78 14.40
C GLU A 497 22.33 -24.38 13.82
N PHE A 498 23.57 -23.96 13.58
CA PHE A 498 23.91 -22.78 12.81
C PHE A 498 24.27 -23.18 11.38
N THR A 499 23.71 -22.52 10.38
CA THR A 499 23.91 -22.82 8.95
C THR A 499 24.21 -21.55 8.15
N GLY A 500 24.76 -21.72 6.95
CA GLY A 500 25.04 -20.61 6.04
C GLY A 500 26.44 -20.01 6.20
N PHE A 501 27.38 -20.74 6.83
CA PHE A 501 28.78 -20.32 6.82
C PHE A 501 29.41 -20.64 5.45
N GLU A 502 29.96 -19.63 4.79
CA GLU A 502 30.54 -19.74 3.44
C GLU A 502 32.09 -19.69 3.46
N SER A 503 32.69 -19.63 4.65
CA SER A 503 34.13 -19.58 4.86
C SER A 503 34.60 -20.64 5.86
N ASN A 504 35.88 -21.02 5.73
CA ASN A 504 36.61 -21.87 6.66
C ASN A 504 37.25 -21.08 7.82
N ASP A 505 36.84 -19.83 8.01
CA ASP A 505 37.29 -19.00 9.11
C ASP A 505 36.92 -19.63 10.46
N THR A 506 37.72 -19.30 11.47
CA THR A 506 37.51 -19.73 12.85
C THR A 506 36.74 -18.69 13.64
N TYR A 507 35.94 -19.17 14.58
CA TYR A 507 35.13 -18.34 15.45
C TYR A 507 35.28 -18.74 16.92
N GLU A 508 35.12 -17.77 17.80
CA GLU A 508 34.95 -17.95 19.24
C GLU A 508 33.46 -17.92 19.59
N PHE A 509 32.98 -18.97 20.26
CA PHE A 509 31.64 -19.04 20.83
C PHE A 509 31.71 -18.86 22.34
N CYS A 510 31.19 -17.73 22.83
CA CYS A 510 31.10 -17.44 24.26
C CYS A 510 29.66 -17.56 24.78
N PHE A 511 29.51 -18.19 25.94
CA PHE A 511 28.23 -18.49 26.56
C PHE A 511 28.11 -17.86 27.94
N PHE A 512 26.89 -17.41 28.25
CA PHE A 512 26.48 -17.04 29.60
C PHE A 512 25.23 -17.83 29.98
N GLY A 513 25.27 -18.40 31.19
CA GLY A 513 24.17 -19.12 31.82
C GLY A 513 23.98 -18.63 33.24
N SER A 514 22.74 -18.38 33.66
CA SER A 514 22.41 -17.87 34.99
C SER A 514 21.04 -18.30 35.46
N ARG A 515 21.00 -18.81 36.70
CA ARG A 515 19.80 -19.06 37.50
C ARG A 515 20.02 -18.62 38.94
N ASN A 516 19.32 -17.57 39.35
CA ASN A 516 19.41 -16.98 40.69
C ASN A 516 18.61 -17.71 41.77
N SER A 517 19.00 -17.48 43.02
CA SER A 517 18.33 -17.93 44.24
C SER A 517 18.27 -19.46 44.36
N VAL A 518 19.40 -20.11 44.05
CA VAL A 518 19.58 -21.57 44.14
C VAL A 518 20.81 -21.90 44.99
N SER A 519 20.85 -23.06 45.62
CA SER A 519 21.97 -23.49 46.50
C SER A 519 22.73 -24.70 45.97
N ASP A 520 22.27 -25.27 44.86
CA ASP A 520 22.91 -26.37 44.14
C ASP A 520 23.80 -25.83 43.01
N ASN A 521 24.74 -26.65 42.53
CA ASN A 521 25.54 -26.40 41.35
C ASN A 521 24.76 -26.86 40.11
N ARG A 522 24.60 -25.96 39.15
CA ARG A 522 23.89 -26.17 37.88
C ARG A 522 24.84 -26.09 36.70
N ASP A 523 25.95 -26.82 36.82
CA ASP A 523 26.95 -27.00 35.78
C ASP A 523 26.27 -27.35 34.45
N THR A 524 26.45 -26.47 33.48
CA THR A 524 25.92 -26.60 32.13
C THR A 524 27.10 -26.82 31.19
N LYS A 525 27.02 -27.89 30.40
CA LYS A 525 28.00 -28.23 29.37
C LYS A 525 27.52 -27.68 28.03
N TYR A 526 28.37 -26.91 27.39
CA TYR A 526 28.22 -26.47 26.01
C TYR A 526 29.20 -27.26 25.16
N THR A 527 28.70 -27.99 24.17
CA THR A 527 29.51 -28.68 23.17
C THR A 527 29.28 -28.02 21.82
N VAL A 528 30.35 -27.54 21.20
CA VAL A 528 30.30 -26.96 19.85
C VAL A 528 30.97 -27.92 18.88
N ILE A 529 30.28 -28.23 17.80
CA ILE A 529 30.68 -29.22 16.80
C ILE A 529 30.66 -28.55 15.43
N GLY A 530 31.81 -28.42 14.81
CA GLY A 530 31.93 -28.07 13.39
C GLY A 530 32.90 -29.06 12.74
N ALA A 531 33.98 -28.56 12.11
CA ALA A 531 35.08 -29.41 11.67
C ALA A 531 35.78 -30.15 12.82
N THR A 532 35.70 -29.61 14.04
CA THR A 532 36.14 -30.27 15.28
C THR A 532 35.07 -30.18 16.37
N GLU A 533 35.16 -31.03 17.39
CA GLU A 533 34.28 -31.02 18.55
C GLU A 533 35.05 -30.56 19.79
N GLN A 534 34.49 -29.56 20.48
CA GLN A 534 35.03 -29.01 21.73
C GLN A 534 33.90 -28.82 22.74
N SER A 535 34.23 -28.81 24.03
CA SER A 535 33.25 -28.54 25.08
C SER A 535 33.82 -27.69 26.20
N ALA A 536 32.96 -26.93 26.84
CA ALA A 536 33.27 -26.19 28.04
C ALA A 536 32.07 -26.14 29.00
N ASN A 537 32.35 -25.88 30.28
CA ASN A 537 31.37 -25.98 31.36
C ASN A 537 31.26 -24.65 32.10
N LEU A 538 30.03 -24.29 32.49
CA LEU A 538 29.73 -23.11 33.30
C LEU A 538 28.70 -23.47 34.37
N ASP A 539 28.98 -23.16 35.63
CA ASP A 539 27.96 -23.24 36.68
C ASP A 539 26.99 -22.06 36.55
N ALA A 540 25.75 -22.34 36.17
CA ALA A 540 24.72 -21.32 36.04
C ALA A 540 24.17 -20.86 37.40
N ALA A 541 24.46 -21.55 38.50
CA ALA A 541 23.92 -21.24 39.82
C ALA A 541 24.40 -19.88 40.35
N ASN A 542 23.48 -18.94 40.50
CA ASN A 542 23.74 -17.56 40.93
C ASN A 542 24.87 -16.86 40.15
N ASN A 543 25.11 -17.27 38.90
CA ASN A 543 26.18 -16.71 38.09
C ASN A 543 25.82 -15.30 37.63
N ALA A 544 26.67 -14.33 37.95
CA ALA A 544 26.54 -12.94 37.53
C ALA A 544 27.82 -12.40 36.89
N THR A 545 28.88 -13.20 36.77
CA THR A 545 30.23 -12.70 36.45
C THR A 545 30.99 -13.57 35.45
N ASN A 546 30.68 -14.86 35.35
CA ASN A 546 31.46 -15.78 34.54
C ASN A 546 30.81 -16.01 33.18
N THR A 547 31.61 -15.92 32.13
CA THR A 547 31.34 -16.43 30.77
C THR A 547 32.28 -17.59 30.49
N ILE A 548 31.93 -18.44 29.52
CA ILE A 548 32.82 -19.51 29.05
C ILE A 548 32.89 -19.48 27.53
N CYS A 549 34.08 -19.58 26.95
CA CYS A 549 34.31 -19.48 25.51
C CYS A 549 34.95 -20.74 24.95
N ILE A 550 34.60 -21.07 23.72
CA ILE A 550 35.19 -22.13 22.92
C ILE A 550 35.76 -21.48 21.65
N SER A 551 37.09 -21.47 21.53
CA SER A 551 37.86 -20.87 20.46
C SER A 551 38.27 -21.88 19.38
N ASN A 552 38.61 -21.37 18.21
CA ASN A 552 39.02 -22.05 17.00
C ASN A 552 37.93 -22.98 16.44
N VAL A 553 36.67 -22.58 16.58
CA VAL A 553 35.54 -23.31 16.02
C VAL A 553 35.45 -22.99 14.53
N GLN A 554 35.67 -24.00 13.70
CA GLN A 554 35.50 -23.90 12.25
C GLN A 554 34.21 -24.63 11.83
N PRO A 555 33.40 -24.08 10.91
CA PRO A 555 32.26 -24.78 10.32
C PRO A 555 32.67 -26.13 9.68
N ASP A 556 31.73 -27.07 9.61
CA ASP A 556 31.94 -28.32 8.89
C ASP A 556 31.91 -28.13 7.35
N ALA A 557 32.06 -29.23 6.60
CA ALA A 557 32.10 -29.20 5.14
C ALA A 557 30.78 -28.74 4.48
N ASP A 558 29.68 -28.74 5.24
CA ASP A 558 28.36 -28.30 4.79
C ASP A 558 28.05 -26.86 5.26
N GLY A 559 29.04 -26.15 5.82
CA GLY A 559 28.88 -24.78 6.32
C GLY A 559 28.06 -24.72 7.62
N LYS A 560 28.16 -25.76 8.46
CA LYS A 560 27.38 -25.87 9.71
C LYS A 560 28.22 -25.86 10.97
N ILE A 561 27.62 -25.35 12.04
CA ILE A 561 28.12 -25.49 13.42
C ILE A 561 26.94 -25.94 14.29
N ILE A 562 27.12 -26.96 15.11
CA ILE A 562 26.12 -27.48 16.05
C ILE A 562 26.51 -27.09 17.48
N LEU A 563 25.61 -26.42 18.19
CA LEU A 563 25.69 -26.24 19.64
C LEU A 563 24.78 -27.24 20.33
N LYS A 564 25.36 -28.07 21.20
CA LYS A 564 24.63 -28.90 22.15
C LYS A 564 24.75 -28.33 23.55
N VAL A 565 23.63 -28.27 24.26
CA VAL A 565 23.56 -27.82 25.65
C VAL A 565 23.01 -28.95 26.50
N SER A 566 23.72 -29.31 27.56
CA SER A 566 23.32 -30.40 28.47
C SER A 566 23.80 -30.15 29.90
N ALA A 567 23.38 -31.00 30.83
CA ALA A 567 23.91 -30.96 32.19
C ALA A 567 25.37 -31.44 32.21
N GLY A 568 26.26 -30.67 32.83
CA GLY A 568 27.66 -31.05 33.01
C GLY A 568 27.86 -32.11 34.10
N ASP A 569 29.03 -32.76 34.08
CA ASP A 569 29.35 -33.84 35.02
C ASP A 569 29.37 -33.37 36.49
N SER A 570 29.68 -32.09 36.73
CA SER A 570 29.71 -31.49 38.07
C SER A 570 28.34 -31.01 38.56
N ASN A 571 27.29 -31.11 37.73
CA ASN A 571 25.95 -30.65 38.07
C ASN A 571 25.40 -31.50 39.23
N ASN A 572 25.08 -30.89 40.36
CA ASN A 572 24.59 -31.62 41.54
C ASN A 572 23.11 -31.35 41.84
N ASN A 573 22.43 -30.58 40.99
CA ASN A 573 21.00 -30.42 41.06
C ASN A 573 20.28 -31.75 40.79
N GLY A 574 19.27 -32.08 41.61
CA GLY A 574 18.57 -33.37 41.56
C GLY A 574 17.81 -33.67 40.26
N ASN A 575 17.49 -32.65 39.46
CA ASN A 575 16.87 -32.80 38.14
C ASN A 575 17.85 -32.56 36.98
N LYS A 576 19.11 -32.21 37.28
CA LYS A 576 20.15 -31.90 36.30
C LYS A 576 19.73 -30.77 35.35
N PHE A 577 19.29 -29.64 35.92
CA PHE A 577 18.94 -28.44 35.14
C PHE A 577 20.17 -27.85 34.43
N TYR A 578 19.98 -27.36 33.20
CA TYR A 578 20.97 -26.62 32.42
C TYR A 578 20.34 -25.42 31.71
N TYR A 579 21.16 -24.39 31.41
CA TYR A 579 20.69 -23.05 31.07
C TYR A 579 21.51 -22.42 29.93
N LEU A 580 20.86 -21.58 29.12
CA LEU A 580 21.51 -20.68 28.18
C LEU A 580 20.77 -19.34 28.18
N ASN A 581 21.45 -18.25 28.54
CA ASN A 581 20.88 -16.91 28.64
C ASN A 581 21.31 -16.03 27.47
N ALA A 582 22.62 -16.06 27.18
CA ALA A 582 23.22 -15.23 26.14
C ALA A 582 24.37 -15.97 25.45
N MET A 583 24.63 -15.59 24.20
CA MET A 583 25.75 -16.07 23.42
C MET A 583 26.37 -14.94 22.59
N ARG A 584 27.70 -14.98 22.42
CA ARG A 584 28.45 -14.17 21.44
C ARG A 584 29.19 -15.09 20.47
N ILE A 585 29.13 -14.79 19.17
CA ILE A 585 29.98 -15.39 18.15
C ILE A 585 30.91 -14.31 17.62
N THR A 586 32.22 -14.55 17.66
CA THR A 586 33.25 -13.57 17.27
C THR A 586 34.21 -14.20 16.26
N PRO A 587 34.60 -13.52 15.17
CA PRO A 587 35.67 -14.01 14.30
C PRO A 587 37.02 -14.05 15.02
N GLU A 588 37.86 -15.03 14.66
CA GLU A 588 39.23 -15.19 15.18
C GLU A 588 40.31 -15.12 14.10
#